data_AF-A0AAD7X1Q6-F1
#
_entry.id   AF-A0AAD7X1Q6-F1
#
_cell.length_a   1.000
_cell.length_b   1.000
_cell.length_c   1.000
_cell.angle_alpha   90.00
_cell.angle_beta   90.00
_cell.angle_gamma   90.00
#
_symmetry.space_group_name_H-M   'P 1'
#
loop_
_entity.id
_entity.type
_entity.pdbx_description
1 polymer ?
#
loop_
_entity_poly.entity_id
_entity_poly.type
_entity_poly.pdbx_seq_one_letter_code
_entity_poly.pdbx_strand_id
1 'polypeptide(L)'
;MYDLNVIYSRVIALFSSDRDVDVKDVLAYELAPVPTAMFTEDGMRICKAKSTLKKSLQIEVSRRNAGDADVTVIDGSALLWTIHWPADGTVADFIENVKTRLTSYLSESDVYLIFDRYYDYSIKSVTRDVRETGVNKKHHLLLSTKLPAQKVVLSSIENKKQLNLLLCEELTQDRLFHLRSTNKHKLVVTGEDPCPIEIKMEERRTRYDLENQQEEADTIIVQQVLGCAGEAHQISVVSDDTDVFVLLLHHYHQAGLDVPLIMESPCKGRAIVDIKSTLAKHSQIVKNLLPAHAISGCDTVASYYGLGKGSVIKVLKAGNDLSAIGNVDAPFQQVLDQATAFISACYGIKESTDIKLREERPELLPESTLDKL
;
A
#
# COMPACT_ATOMS: atom_id res chain seq x y z
N MET A 1 -25.21 -11.14 -14.97
CA MET A 1 -25.34 -10.09 -13.95
C MET A 1 -26.55 -10.49 -13.10
N TYR A 2 -26.34 -10.80 -11.82
CA TYR A 2 -27.43 -11.22 -10.94
C TYR A 2 -28.13 -9.97 -10.43
N ASP A 3 -29.45 -9.87 -10.59
CA ASP A 3 -30.20 -8.74 -10.06
C ASP A 3 -30.45 -8.96 -8.57
N LEU A 4 -29.63 -8.31 -7.74
CA LEU A 4 -29.73 -8.37 -6.28
C LEU A 4 -31.12 -7.92 -5.80
N ASN A 5 -31.74 -6.95 -6.48
CA ASN A 5 -33.09 -6.50 -6.13
C ASN A 5 -34.11 -7.62 -6.30
N VAL A 6 -33.97 -8.47 -7.33
CA VAL A 6 -34.85 -9.62 -7.54
C VAL A 6 -34.67 -10.65 -6.42
N ILE A 7 -33.45 -10.92 -5.97
CA ILE A 7 -33.18 -11.88 -4.90
C ILE A 7 -33.75 -11.38 -3.57
N TYR A 8 -33.45 -10.14 -3.18
CA TYR A 8 -34.00 -9.55 -1.96
C TYR A 8 -35.53 -9.38 -2.03
N SER A 9 -36.08 -9.03 -3.19
CA SER A 9 -37.55 -8.97 -3.38
C SER A 9 -38.21 -10.33 -3.22
N ARG A 10 -37.59 -11.41 -3.69
CA ARG A 10 -38.08 -12.79 -3.49
C ARG A 10 -38.02 -13.19 -2.02
N VAL A 11 -36.94 -12.82 -1.33
CA VAL A 11 -36.79 -13.07 0.11
C VAL A 11 -37.88 -12.32 0.89
N ILE A 12 -38.11 -11.03 0.59
CA ILE A 12 -39.21 -10.24 1.17
C ILE A 12 -40.58 -10.88 0.86
N ALA A 13 -40.82 -11.31 -0.38
CA ALA A 13 -42.08 -11.94 -0.77
C ALA A 13 -42.32 -13.29 -0.08
N LEU A 14 -41.26 -14.07 0.17
CA LEU A 14 -41.34 -15.31 0.95
C LEU A 14 -41.73 -15.01 2.41
N PHE A 15 -41.20 -13.94 3.02
CA PHE A 15 -41.62 -13.50 4.35
C PHE A 15 -43.05 -12.97 4.40
N SER A 16 -43.51 -12.30 3.35
CA SER A 16 -44.89 -11.81 3.25
C SER A 16 -45.90 -12.92 2.93
N SER A 17 -45.46 -14.16 2.73
CA SER A 17 -46.33 -15.31 2.47
C SER A 17 -46.57 -16.12 3.76
N ASP A 18 -47.65 -16.91 3.81
CA ASP A 18 -47.97 -17.82 4.94
C ASP A 18 -46.97 -18.98 5.13
N ARG A 19 -45.77 -18.90 4.53
CA ARG A 19 -44.73 -19.91 4.67
C ARG A 19 -43.90 -19.60 5.92
N ASP A 20 -43.69 -20.61 6.75
CA ASP A 20 -42.82 -20.53 7.93
C ASP A 20 -41.34 -20.55 7.47
N VAL A 21 -40.82 -19.38 7.11
CA VAL A 21 -39.42 -19.18 6.69
C VAL A 21 -38.71 -18.38 7.78
N ASP A 22 -37.65 -18.96 8.36
CA ASP A 22 -36.81 -18.26 9.31
C ASP A 22 -35.88 -17.27 8.59
N VAL A 23 -36.07 -15.98 8.85
CA VAL A 23 -35.23 -14.91 8.32
C VAL A 23 -33.78 -15.10 8.68
N LYS A 24 -33.51 -15.58 9.90
CA LYS A 24 -32.16 -15.75 10.40
C LYS A 24 -31.41 -16.83 9.63
N ASP A 25 -32.10 -17.90 9.26
CA ASP A 25 -31.53 -18.97 8.45
C ASP A 25 -31.23 -18.48 7.03
N VAL A 26 -32.18 -17.77 6.40
CA VAL A 26 -31.96 -17.21 5.05
C VAL A 26 -30.80 -16.21 5.01
N LEU A 27 -30.71 -15.32 5.99
CA LEU A 27 -29.64 -14.31 6.08
C LEU A 27 -28.32 -14.86 6.62
N ALA A 28 -28.28 -16.13 7.07
CA ALA A 28 -27.02 -16.79 7.41
C ALA A 28 -26.19 -17.16 6.16
N TYR A 29 -26.81 -17.13 4.98
CA TYR A 29 -26.15 -17.38 3.70
C TYR A 29 -25.97 -16.09 2.89
N GLU A 30 -24.89 -16.04 2.10
CA GLU A 30 -24.69 -14.96 1.14
C GLU A 30 -25.72 -15.09 0.01
N LEU A 31 -26.62 -14.11 -0.09
CA LEU A 31 -27.69 -14.06 -1.10
C LEU A 31 -27.21 -13.49 -2.45
N ALA A 32 -25.90 -13.27 -2.57
CA ALA A 32 -25.23 -12.71 -3.73
C ALA A 32 -24.10 -13.63 -4.21
N PRO A 33 -23.65 -13.52 -5.48
CA PRO A 33 -22.46 -14.24 -5.95
C PRO A 33 -21.18 -13.85 -5.21
N VAL A 34 -21.16 -12.65 -4.62
CA VAL A 34 -20.05 -12.09 -3.85
C VAL A 34 -20.59 -11.30 -2.65
N PRO A 35 -19.84 -11.20 -1.54
CA PRO A 35 -20.28 -10.41 -0.39
C PRO A 35 -20.41 -8.93 -0.73
N THR A 36 -21.64 -8.42 -0.78
CA THR A 36 -21.92 -7.00 -1.11
C THR A 36 -21.33 -6.00 -0.11
N ALA A 37 -20.98 -6.47 1.09
CA ALA A 37 -20.22 -5.71 2.08
C ALA A 37 -18.78 -5.36 1.61
N MET A 38 -18.20 -6.14 0.68
CA MET A 38 -16.81 -6.01 0.23
C MET A 38 -16.66 -5.85 -1.29
N PHE A 39 -17.74 -6.07 -2.04
CA PHE A 39 -17.76 -6.03 -3.50
C PHE A 39 -18.88 -5.13 -4.02
N THR A 40 -18.66 -4.47 -5.15
CA THR A 40 -19.66 -3.70 -5.88
C THR A 40 -20.66 -4.63 -6.57
N GLU A 41 -21.77 -4.07 -7.05
CA GLU A 41 -22.80 -4.83 -7.78
C GLU A 41 -22.26 -5.52 -9.04
N ASP A 42 -21.23 -4.93 -9.67
CA ASP A 42 -20.52 -5.51 -10.82
C ASP A 42 -19.54 -6.64 -10.44
N GLY A 43 -19.46 -7.01 -9.16
CA GLY A 43 -18.54 -8.04 -8.66
C GLY A 43 -17.11 -7.57 -8.45
N MET A 44 -16.84 -6.27 -8.54
CA MET A 44 -15.50 -5.71 -8.31
C MET A 44 -15.27 -5.44 -6.84
N ARG A 45 -14.04 -5.68 -6.37
CA ARG A 45 -13.67 -5.41 -4.98
C ARG A 45 -13.78 -3.92 -4.65
N ILE A 46 -14.45 -3.56 -3.55
CA ILE A 46 -14.50 -2.17 -3.08
C ILE A 46 -13.09 -1.73 -2.71
N CYS A 47 -12.60 -0.67 -3.33
CA CYS A 47 -11.29 -0.07 -3.06
C CYS A 47 -11.48 1.40 -2.68
N LYS A 48 -11.03 1.79 -1.48
CA LYS A 48 -11.15 3.18 -0.99
C LYS A 48 -9.78 3.82 -0.76
N ALA A 49 -9.75 5.15 -0.79
CA ALA A 49 -8.52 5.93 -0.60
C ALA A 49 -7.91 5.69 0.80
N LYS A 50 -6.69 5.17 0.83
CA LYS A 50 -5.94 4.88 2.07
C LYS A 50 -5.26 6.11 2.68
N SER A 51 -4.98 7.12 1.86
CA SER A 51 -4.19 8.31 2.23
C SER A 51 -4.69 9.03 3.50
N THR A 52 -5.99 8.91 3.80
CA THR A 52 -6.60 9.45 5.02
C THR A 52 -5.99 8.85 6.29
N LEU A 53 -5.55 7.60 6.26
CA LEU A 53 -4.89 6.94 7.40
C LEU A 53 -3.57 7.63 7.73
N LYS A 54 -2.66 7.74 6.74
CA LYS A 54 -1.37 8.45 6.89
C LYS A 54 -1.60 9.89 7.36
N LYS A 55 -2.45 10.65 6.66
CA LYS A 55 -2.77 12.06 7.00
C LYS A 55 -3.29 12.25 8.43
N SER A 56 -4.03 11.27 8.96
CA SER A 56 -4.63 11.36 10.30
C SER A 56 -3.67 10.99 11.43
N LEU A 57 -2.58 10.29 11.12
CA LEU A 57 -1.64 9.75 12.10
C LEU A 57 -0.27 10.43 12.04
N GLN A 58 0.14 10.92 10.86
CA GLN A 58 1.48 11.46 10.65
C GLN A 58 1.80 12.59 11.63
N ILE A 59 3.01 12.55 12.18
CA ILE A 59 3.60 13.68 12.89
C ILE A 59 4.63 14.33 12.00
N GLU A 60 4.34 15.57 11.63
CA GLU A 60 5.17 16.33 10.71
C GLU A 60 6.31 17.02 11.45
N VAL A 61 7.47 17.01 10.82
CA VAL A 61 8.66 17.74 11.25
C VAL A 61 9.09 18.70 10.14
N SER A 62 9.57 19.88 10.52
CA SER A 62 10.10 20.82 9.53
C SER A 62 11.43 20.31 8.98
N ARG A 63 11.73 20.59 7.71
CA ARG A 63 13.02 20.20 7.10
C ARG A 63 14.24 20.65 7.90
N ARG A 64 14.18 21.83 8.53
CA ARG A 64 15.27 22.34 9.38
C ARG A 64 15.52 21.49 10.63
N ASN A 65 14.48 20.81 11.11
CA ASN A 65 14.55 19.98 12.32
C ASN A 65 14.62 18.48 12.01
N ALA A 66 14.46 18.10 10.74
CA ALA A 66 14.48 16.70 10.33
C ALA A 66 15.89 16.09 10.43
N GLY A 67 16.94 16.90 10.44
CA GLY A 67 18.34 16.44 10.38
C GLY A 67 18.73 16.01 8.97
N ASP A 68 20.04 15.78 8.77
CA ASP A 68 20.58 15.23 7.53
C ASP A 68 20.69 13.72 7.68
N ALA A 69 20.08 12.97 6.75
CA ALA A 69 20.16 11.51 6.75
C ALA A 69 21.50 11.06 6.15
N ASP A 70 22.15 10.08 6.76
CA ASP A 70 23.33 9.40 6.21
C ASP A 70 22.94 8.19 5.36
N VAL A 71 21.69 7.72 5.46
CA VAL A 71 21.10 6.69 4.59
C VAL A 71 19.74 7.14 4.05
N THR A 72 19.55 7.05 2.73
CA THR A 72 18.29 7.32 2.05
C THR A 72 17.78 6.07 1.32
N VAL A 73 16.59 5.57 1.71
CA VAL A 73 15.91 4.45 1.07
C VAL A 73 14.76 4.98 0.21
N ILE A 74 14.76 4.67 -1.09
CA ILE A 74 13.91 5.30 -2.08
C ILE A 74 12.99 4.29 -2.74
N ASP A 75 11.69 4.59 -2.71
CA ASP A 75 10.68 3.97 -3.57
C ASP A 75 10.92 4.42 -5.01
N GLY A 76 11.53 3.54 -5.80
CA GLY A 76 11.89 3.80 -7.19
C GLY A 76 10.65 4.10 -8.03
N SER A 77 9.58 3.35 -7.85
CA SER A 77 8.32 3.54 -8.57
C SER A 77 7.73 4.93 -8.33
N ALA A 78 7.73 5.40 -7.08
CA ALA A 78 7.28 6.75 -6.76
C ALA A 78 8.24 7.83 -7.29
N LEU A 79 9.56 7.60 -7.23
CA LEU A 79 10.58 8.52 -7.71
C LEU A 79 10.41 8.83 -9.21
N LEU A 80 10.14 7.81 -10.05
CA LEU A 80 10.03 7.97 -11.51
C LEU A 80 8.94 8.96 -11.94
N TRP A 81 7.89 9.16 -11.13
CA TRP A 81 6.83 10.13 -11.41
C TRP A 81 7.28 11.59 -11.22
N THR A 82 8.35 11.82 -10.48
CA THR A 82 8.82 13.16 -10.09
C THR A 82 9.97 13.68 -10.93
N ILE A 83 10.62 12.79 -11.68
CA ILE A 83 11.76 13.11 -12.53
C ILE A 83 11.25 13.71 -13.84
N HIS A 84 11.99 14.70 -14.36
CA HIS A 84 11.66 15.32 -15.63
C HIS A 84 11.58 14.27 -16.75
N TRP A 85 10.41 14.20 -17.39
CA TRP A 85 10.15 13.28 -18.49
C TRP A 85 10.46 13.97 -19.83
N PRO A 86 11.54 13.61 -20.54
CA PRO A 86 11.94 14.28 -21.77
C PRO A 86 11.01 13.88 -22.93
N ALA A 87 9.98 14.70 -23.18
CA ALA A 87 8.90 14.38 -24.13
C ALA A 87 9.39 14.13 -25.57
N ASP A 88 10.45 14.83 -25.98
CA ASP A 88 11.08 14.67 -27.31
C ASP A 88 12.36 13.85 -27.27
N GLY A 89 12.71 13.30 -26.11
CA GLY A 89 13.91 12.48 -25.91
C GLY A 89 13.67 10.97 -26.07
N THR A 90 14.69 10.24 -25.68
CA THR A 90 14.77 8.79 -25.69
C THR A 90 14.70 8.22 -24.28
N VAL A 91 14.63 6.89 -24.16
CA VAL A 91 14.75 6.21 -22.87
C VAL A 91 16.10 6.52 -22.22
N ALA A 92 17.19 6.57 -22.98
CA ALA A 92 18.51 6.95 -22.47
C ALA A 92 18.51 8.35 -21.82
N ASP A 93 17.88 9.34 -22.47
CA ASP A 93 17.79 10.70 -21.92
C ASP A 93 17.05 10.72 -20.57
N PHE A 94 16.01 9.89 -20.42
CA PHE A 94 15.32 9.76 -19.15
C PHE A 94 16.18 9.06 -18.09
N ILE A 95 16.91 8.01 -18.45
CA ILE A 95 17.84 7.34 -17.53
C ILE A 95 18.91 8.31 -17.02
N GLU A 96 19.43 9.19 -17.87
CA GLU A 96 20.37 10.24 -17.46
C GLU A 96 19.73 11.23 -16.48
N ASN A 97 18.46 11.57 -16.64
CA ASN A 97 17.72 12.35 -15.64
C ASN A 97 17.58 11.59 -14.30
N VAL A 98 17.42 10.26 -14.33
CA VAL A 98 17.42 9.42 -13.12
C VAL A 98 18.80 9.42 -12.45
N LYS A 99 19.88 9.18 -13.20
CA LYS A 99 21.26 9.25 -12.69
C LYS A 99 21.57 10.61 -12.08
N THR A 100 21.15 11.69 -12.72
CA THR A 100 21.28 13.07 -12.20
C THR A 100 20.54 13.22 -10.87
N ARG A 101 19.30 12.71 -10.79
CA ARG A 101 18.52 12.75 -9.54
C ARG A 101 19.18 11.93 -8.43
N LEU A 102 19.66 10.72 -8.71
CA LEU A 102 20.35 9.88 -7.72
C LEU A 102 21.67 10.50 -7.27
N THR A 103 22.40 11.15 -8.16
CA THR A 103 23.64 11.89 -7.80
C THR A 103 23.36 12.97 -6.75
N SER A 104 22.19 13.63 -6.78
CA SER A 104 21.80 14.60 -5.75
C SER A 104 21.55 13.97 -4.37
N TYR A 105 21.09 12.71 -4.31
CA TYR A 105 20.97 11.98 -3.04
C TYR A 105 22.32 11.43 -2.57
N LEU A 106 23.12 10.90 -3.51
CA LEU A 106 24.45 10.34 -3.26
C LEU A 106 25.48 11.39 -2.85
N SER A 107 25.23 12.69 -3.07
CA SER A 107 26.08 13.74 -2.51
C SER A 107 25.92 13.89 -1.00
N GLU A 108 24.82 13.41 -0.44
CA GLU A 108 24.42 13.63 0.96
C GLU A 108 24.38 12.32 1.78
N SER A 109 24.07 11.17 1.16
CA SER A 109 23.82 9.91 1.88
C SER A 109 24.11 8.66 1.05
N ASP A 110 24.26 7.51 1.71
CA ASP A 110 24.16 6.19 1.09
C ASP A 110 22.73 5.97 0.57
N VAL A 111 22.58 5.53 -0.68
CA VAL A 111 21.28 5.43 -1.35
C VAL A 111 20.89 3.99 -1.60
N TYR A 112 19.69 3.61 -1.19
CA TYR A 112 19.06 2.33 -1.50
C TYR A 112 17.87 2.59 -2.43
N LEU A 113 17.97 2.22 -3.71
CA LEU A 113 16.92 2.40 -4.70
C LEU A 113 16.20 1.07 -4.93
N ILE A 114 14.88 1.05 -4.71
CA ILE A 114 14.10 -0.18 -4.69
C ILE A 114 12.97 -0.11 -5.70
N PHE A 115 12.90 -1.11 -6.58
CA PHE A 115 11.81 -1.30 -7.53
C PHE A 115 10.95 -2.52 -7.17
N ASP A 116 9.71 -2.50 -7.63
CA ASP A 116 8.85 -3.70 -7.61
C ASP A 116 9.43 -4.81 -8.49
N ARG A 117 9.15 -6.05 -8.09
CA ARG A 117 9.34 -7.24 -8.91
C ARG A 117 8.02 -7.63 -9.57
N TYR A 118 8.13 -8.25 -10.74
CA TYR A 118 6.98 -8.59 -11.57
C TYR A 118 7.02 -10.07 -11.88
N TYR A 119 6.39 -10.85 -11.00
CA TYR A 119 6.23 -12.29 -11.17
C TYR A 119 4.96 -12.61 -11.97
N ASP A 120 5.08 -13.60 -12.85
CA ASP A 120 3.93 -14.15 -13.55
C ASP A 120 2.99 -14.85 -12.55
N TYR A 121 1.68 -14.77 -12.80
CA TYR A 121 0.64 -15.36 -11.95
C TYR A 121 0.64 -14.92 -10.48
N SER A 122 1.12 -13.71 -10.19
CA SER A 122 1.06 -13.12 -8.85
C SER A 122 -0.39 -12.89 -8.40
N ILE A 123 -0.67 -13.05 -7.10
CA ILE A 123 -1.94 -12.66 -6.46
C ILE A 123 -2.23 -11.15 -6.59
N LYS A 124 -1.23 -10.34 -6.93
CA LYS A 124 -1.35 -8.89 -7.20
C LYS A 124 -1.79 -8.60 -8.64
N SER A 125 -1.77 -9.57 -9.56
CA SER A 125 -2.17 -9.38 -10.97
C SER A 125 -3.50 -8.64 -11.11
N VAL A 126 -4.55 -9.06 -10.39
CA VAL A 126 -5.88 -8.42 -10.41
C VAL A 126 -5.81 -6.94 -10.02
N THR A 127 -5.00 -6.57 -9.03
CA THR A 127 -4.86 -5.16 -8.62
C THR A 127 -4.11 -4.32 -9.66
N ARG A 128 -3.21 -4.95 -10.42
CA ARG A 128 -2.47 -4.30 -11.49
C ARG A 128 -3.35 -4.13 -12.73
N ASP A 129 -4.18 -5.11 -13.05
CA ASP A 129 -5.15 -5.03 -14.16
C ASP A 129 -6.11 -3.85 -14.01
N VAL A 130 -6.56 -3.57 -12.78
CA VAL A 130 -7.39 -2.37 -12.48
C VAL A 130 -6.61 -1.08 -12.78
N ARG A 131 -5.30 -1.03 -12.50
CA ARG A 131 -4.45 0.14 -12.77
C ARG A 131 -4.10 0.31 -14.26
N GLU A 132 -4.12 -0.77 -15.04
CA GLU A 132 -3.89 -0.75 -16.50
C GLU A 132 -5.09 -0.25 -17.30
N THR A 133 -6.26 -0.07 -16.68
CA THR A 133 -7.50 0.33 -17.37
C THR A 133 -7.29 1.63 -18.18
N GLY A 134 -7.26 1.49 -19.51
CA GLY A 134 -7.11 2.58 -20.47
C GLY A 134 -5.73 2.70 -21.14
N VAL A 135 -4.75 1.85 -20.83
CA VAL A 135 -3.42 1.87 -21.45
C VAL A 135 -3.06 0.48 -22.00
N ASN A 136 -3.51 0.18 -23.23
CA ASN A 136 -3.27 -1.12 -23.87
C ASN A 136 -2.01 -1.18 -24.76
N LYS A 137 -1.28 -0.07 -24.90
CA LYS A 137 -0.14 -0.03 -25.83
C LYS A 137 1.12 -0.55 -25.15
N LYS A 138 1.47 -1.79 -25.48
CA LYS A 138 2.78 -2.37 -25.16
C LYS A 138 3.83 -1.75 -26.08
N HIS A 139 4.89 -1.25 -25.50
CA HIS A 139 6.05 -0.71 -26.20
C HIS A 139 7.22 -1.68 -26.09
N HIS A 140 8.13 -1.60 -27.05
CA HIS A 140 9.45 -2.22 -26.94
C HIS A 140 10.44 -1.13 -26.57
N LEU A 141 10.79 -1.05 -25.29
CA LEU A 141 11.70 -0.03 -24.76
C LEU A 141 13.15 -0.48 -24.97
N LEU A 142 13.90 0.33 -25.72
CA LEU A 142 15.34 0.28 -25.86
C LEU A 142 15.88 1.66 -25.49
N LEU A 143 17.17 1.76 -25.17
CA LEU A 143 17.81 3.05 -24.86
C LEU A 143 17.57 4.11 -25.94
N SER A 144 17.56 3.71 -27.22
CA SER A 144 17.32 4.58 -28.37
C SER A 144 15.85 4.82 -28.71
N THR A 145 14.92 4.09 -28.07
CA THR A 145 13.47 4.24 -28.33
C THR A 145 13.03 5.64 -27.93
N LYS A 146 12.29 6.33 -28.81
CA LYS A 146 11.62 7.59 -28.45
C LYS A 146 10.73 7.35 -27.24
N LEU A 147 10.92 8.14 -26.20
CA LEU A 147 10.28 7.93 -24.92
C LEU A 147 8.75 8.10 -25.05
N PRO A 148 7.95 7.05 -24.81
CA PRO A 148 6.49 7.19 -24.82
C PRO A 148 6.03 8.12 -23.69
N ALA A 149 4.77 8.54 -23.70
CA ALA A 149 4.25 9.40 -22.63
C ALA A 149 4.39 8.74 -21.25
N GLN A 150 4.76 9.51 -20.22
CA GLN A 150 5.00 9.02 -18.85
C GLN A 150 3.88 8.12 -18.34
N LYS A 151 2.63 8.57 -18.46
CA LYS A 151 1.45 7.82 -18.03
C LYS A 151 1.30 6.49 -18.77
N VAL A 152 1.73 6.39 -20.03
CA VAL A 152 1.66 5.14 -20.80
C VAL A 152 2.70 4.13 -20.33
N VAL A 153 3.90 4.60 -19.98
CA VAL A 153 4.98 3.72 -19.51
C VAL A 153 4.75 3.28 -18.07
N LEU A 154 4.48 4.23 -17.17
CA LEU A 154 4.43 3.97 -15.72
C LEU A 154 3.11 3.37 -15.22
N SER A 155 2.06 3.35 -16.06
CA SER A 155 0.78 2.68 -15.73
C SER A 155 0.61 1.30 -16.35
N SER A 156 1.47 0.89 -17.30
CA SER A 156 1.47 -0.46 -17.85
C SER A 156 2.56 -1.30 -17.19
N ILE A 157 2.19 -2.49 -16.70
CA ILE A 157 3.07 -3.45 -16.02
C ILE A 157 4.23 -3.81 -16.93
N GLU A 158 3.94 -4.17 -18.18
CA GLU A 158 4.94 -4.61 -19.16
C GLU A 158 5.95 -3.49 -19.48
N ASN A 159 5.45 -2.28 -19.74
CA ASN A 159 6.32 -1.14 -20.05
C ASN A 159 7.15 -0.75 -18.82
N LYS A 160 6.55 -0.79 -17.61
CA LYS A 160 7.24 -0.49 -16.35
C LYS A 160 8.29 -1.54 -16.03
N LYS A 161 8.01 -2.83 -16.24
CA LYS A 161 8.98 -3.93 -16.09
C LYS A 161 10.20 -3.69 -17.00
N GLN A 162 9.97 -3.45 -18.30
CA GLN A 162 11.06 -3.14 -19.25
C GLN A 162 11.88 -1.91 -18.82
N LEU A 163 11.22 -0.83 -18.40
CA LEU A 163 11.92 0.38 -17.94
C LEU A 163 12.75 0.12 -16.67
N ASN A 164 12.20 -0.58 -15.69
CA ASN A 164 12.90 -0.92 -14.44
C ASN A 164 14.13 -1.78 -14.72
N LEU A 165 14.06 -2.72 -15.67
CA LEU A 165 15.19 -3.54 -16.09
C LEU A 165 16.30 -2.69 -16.71
N LEU A 166 15.97 -1.83 -17.67
CA LEU A 166 16.93 -0.90 -18.27
C LEU A 166 17.56 0.03 -17.23
N LEU A 167 16.79 0.54 -16.27
CA LEU A 167 17.30 1.35 -15.17
C LEU A 167 18.27 0.55 -14.30
N CYS A 168 17.93 -0.66 -13.89
CA CYS A 168 18.81 -1.49 -13.08
C CYS A 168 20.11 -1.81 -13.82
N GLU A 169 20.03 -2.15 -15.10
CA GLU A 169 21.20 -2.41 -15.95
C GLU A 169 22.10 -1.17 -16.05
N GLU A 170 21.56 -0.04 -16.49
CA GLU A 170 22.32 1.21 -16.66
C GLU A 170 22.92 1.72 -15.34
N LEU A 171 22.17 1.63 -14.25
CA LEU A 171 22.67 2.05 -12.93
C LEU A 171 23.75 1.13 -12.39
N THR A 172 23.79 -0.15 -12.77
CA THR A 172 24.76 -1.14 -12.25
C THR A 172 25.95 -1.39 -13.18
N GLN A 173 25.90 -0.92 -14.43
CA GLN A 173 26.96 -1.14 -15.43
C GLN A 173 27.71 0.13 -15.83
N ASP A 174 27.15 1.33 -15.65
CA ASP A 174 27.81 2.59 -16.03
C ASP A 174 28.94 2.99 -15.07
N ARG A 175 30.18 2.57 -15.43
CA ARG A 175 31.40 2.89 -14.68
C ARG A 175 31.65 4.39 -14.49
N LEU A 176 31.30 5.21 -15.48
CA LEU A 176 31.56 6.65 -15.41
C LEU A 176 30.63 7.32 -14.40
N PHE A 177 29.35 6.90 -14.39
CA PHE A 177 28.41 7.29 -13.35
C PHE A 177 28.90 6.85 -11.96
N HIS A 178 29.36 5.61 -11.80
CA HIS A 178 29.82 5.13 -10.49
C HIS A 178 31.02 5.92 -9.96
N LEU A 179 32.06 6.11 -10.78
CA LEU A 179 33.25 6.88 -10.40
C LEU A 179 32.91 8.31 -9.95
N ARG A 180 31.92 8.93 -10.60
CA ARG A 180 31.52 10.31 -10.33
C ARG A 180 30.58 10.44 -9.14
N SER A 181 29.65 9.51 -8.99
CA SER A 181 28.50 9.66 -8.09
C SER A 181 28.58 8.80 -6.84
N THR A 182 29.36 7.71 -6.82
CA THR A 182 29.47 6.82 -5.65
C THR A 182 30.85 6.86 -4.98
N ASN A 183 31.57 7.97 -5.13
CA ASN A 183 32.88 8.17 -4.51
C ASN A 183 32.81 8.41 -2.98
N LYS A 184 31.77 9.11 -2.51
CA LYS A 184 31.54 9.42 -1.10
C LYS A 184 30.56 8.48 -0.43
N HIS A 185 29.48 8.14 -1.13
CA HIS A 185 28.40 7.28 -0.65
C HIS A 185 28.14 6.13 -1.61
N LYS A 186 27.57 5.03 -1.11
CA LYS A 186 27.28 3.84 -1.92
C LYS A 186 25.87 3.92 -2.51
N LEU A 187 25.68 3.27 -3.65
CA LEU A 187 24.37 3.03 -4.25
C LEU A 187 24.04 1.54 -4.16
N VAL A 188 22.91 1.20 -3.55
CA VAL A 188 22.35 -0.16 -3.54
C VAL A 188 21.13 -0.18 -4.43
N VAL A 189 21.13 -0.99 -5.49
CA VAL A 189 20.02 -1.13 -6.43
C VAL A 189 19.33 -2.46 -6.20
N THR A 190 18.01 -2.43 -6.01
CA THR A 190 17.16 -3.63 -5.86
C THR A 190 16.13 -3.65 -6.97
N GLY A 191 16.19 -4.71 -7.79
CA GLY A 191 15.30 -4.93 -8.93
C GLY A 191 14.75 -6.35 -8.94
N GLU A 192 14.70 -6.96 -10.13
CA GLU A 192 14.16 -8.31 -10.32
C GLU A 192 14.97 -9.40 -9.59
N ASP A 193 16.29 -9.23 -9.51
CA ASP A 193 17.16 -10.17 -8.79
C ASP A 193 16.84 -10.19 -7.27
N PRO A 194 16.74 -11.38 -6.64
CA PRO A 194 16.59 -11.52 -5.20
C PRO A 194 17.63 -10.77 -4.37
N CYS A 195 18.87 -10.67 -4.86
CA CYS A 195 19.99 -10.04 -4.20
C CYS A 195 20.25 -8.63 -4.74
N PRO A 196 20.21 -7.58 -3.90
CA PRO A 196 20.59 -6.24 -4.31
C PRO A 196 22.07 -6.14 -4.73
N ILE A 197 22.37 -5.18 -5.60
CA ILE A 197 23.74 -4.86 -6.01
C ILE A 197 24.16 -3.55 -5.35
N GLU A 198 25.20 -3.60 -4.53
CA GLU A 198 25.89 -2.43 -3.97
C GLU A 198 27.01 -1.98 -4.91
N ILE A 199 27.13 -0.66 -5.07
CA ILE A 199 28.07 0.02 -5.95
C ILE A 199 28.78 1.10 -5.15
N LYS A 200 30.11 1.03 -5.11
CA LYS A 200 30.97 2.03 -4.49
C LYS A 200 32.20 2.25 -5.37
N MET A 201 32.36 3.45 -5.92
CA MET A 201 33.36 3.73 -6.96
C MET A 201 33.26 2.68 -8.09
N GLU A 202 34.31 1.94 -8.41
CA GLU A 202 34.25 0.88 -9.45
C GLU A 202 33.87 -0.50 -8.90
N GLU A 203 33.75 -0.63 -7.57
CA GLU A 203 33.45 -1.91 -6.94
C GLU A 203 31.94 -2.18 -6.97
N ARG A 204 31.61 -3.42 -7.34
CA ARG A 204 30.25 -3.94 -7.32
C ARG A 204 30.20 -5.18 -6.46
N ARG A 205 29.29 -5.17 -5.50
CA ARG A 205 29.14 -6.24 -4.52
C ARG A 205 27.69 -6.69 -4.46
N THR A 206 27.45 -7.98 -4.64
CA THR A 206 26.14 -8.58 -4.36
C THR A 206 25.90 -8.61 -2.85
N ARG A 207 24.75 -8.08 -2.41
CA ARG A 207 24.33 -8.01 -1.00
C ARG A 207 23.45 -9.20 -0.63
N TYR A 208 24.07 -10.38 -0.50
CA TYR A 208 23.39 -11.61 -0.06
C TYR A 208 22.72 -11.47 1.31
N ASP A 209 23.23 -10.58 2.17
CA ASP A 209 22.63 -10.26 3.46
C ASP A 209 21.27 -9.54 3.35
N LEU A 210 20.95 -8.98 2.19
CA LEU A 210 19.67 -8.33 1.88
C LEU A 210 18.79 -9.16 0.93
N GLU A 211 19.18 -10.41 0.65
CA GLU A 211 18.42 -11.31 -0.23
C GLU A 211 16.97 -11.46 0.26
N ASN A 212 16.03 -11.32 -0.67
CA ASN A 212 14.62 -11.59 -0.40
C ASN A 212 13.90 -11.90 -1.71
N GLN A 213 12.72 -12.51 -1.62
CA GLN A 213 11.84 -12.83 -2.76
C GLN A 213 10.52 -12.05 -2.71
N GLN A 214 10.46 -10.97 -1.94
CA GLN A 214 9.26 -10.13 -1.87
C GLN A 214 9.03 -9.46 -3.22
N GLU A 215 7.76 -9.36 -3.60
CA GLU A 215 7.39 -8.82 -4.90
C GLU A 215 7.27 -7.29 -4.88
N GLU A 216 6.75 -6.72 -3.80
CA GLU A 216 6.39 -5.30 -3.73
C GLU A 216 7.48 -4.47 -3.06
N ALA A 217 7.74 -3.28 -3.61
CA ALA A 217 8.76 -2.39 -3.08
C ALA A 217 8.48 -1.97 -1.63
N ASP A 218 7.22 -1.89 -1.21
CA ASP A 218 6.83 -1.46 0.14
C ASP A 218 7.45 -2.31 1.25
N THR A 219 7.48 -3.63 1.05
CA THR A 219 7.99 -4.61 2.00
C THR A 219 9.52 -4.66 1.94
N ILE A 220 10.09 -4.55 0.74
CA ILE A 220 11.54 -4.51 0.53
C ILE A 220 12.15 -3.24 1.15
N ILE A 221 11.48 -2.09 1.04
CA ILE A 221 11.88 -0.82 1.68
C ILE A 221 12.04 -1.03 3.18
N VAL A 222 11.03 -1.62 3.84
CA VAL A 222 11.08 -1.83 5.29
C VAL A 222 12.17 -2.83 5.67
N GLN A 223 12.35 -3.91 4.91
CA GLN A 223 13.45 -4.85 5.13
C GLN A 223 14.81 -4.14 5.05
N GLN A 224 15.04 -3.29 4.06
CA GLN A 224 16.33 -2.60 3.90
C GLN A 224 16.55 -1.53 4.96
N VAL A 225 15.49 -0.85 5.40
CA VAL A 225 15.55 0.03 6.59
C VAL A 225 16.00 -0.76 7.82
N LEU A 226 15.43 -1.95 8.08
CA LEU A 226 15.87 -2.81 9.18
C LEU A 226 17.33 -3.25 9.00
N GLY A 227 17.74 -3.56 7.77
CA GLY A 227 19.11 -4.00 7.44
C GLY A 227 20.17 -2.92 7.66
N CYS A 228 19.85 -1.63 7.51
CA CYS A 228 20.79 -0.54 7.73
C CYS A 228 20.64 0.18 9.08
N ALA A 229 19.56 -0.07 9.84
CA ALA A 229 19.27 0.60 11.10
C ALA A 229 20.34 0.44 12.19
N GLY A 230 21.12 -0.65 12.15
CA GLY A 230 22.20 -0.88 13.13
C GLY A 230 23.47 -0.05 12.88
N GLU A 231 23.65 0.45 11.64
CA GLU A 231 24.86 1.19 11.23
C GLU A 231 24.57 2.67 10.97
N ALA A 232 23.34 3.01 10.61
CA ALA A 232 22.94 4.37 10.27
C ALA A 232 22.78 5.27 11.50
N HIS A 233 23.15 6.53 11.37
CA HIS A 233 22.87 7.57 12.36
C HIS A 233 21.46 8.15 12.20
N GLN A 234 20.97 8.25 10.97
CA GLN A 234 19.63 8.73 10.62
C GLN A 234 19.21 8.23 9.23
N ILE A 235 18.00 7.70 9.13
CA ILE A 235 17.46 7.16 7.89
C ILE A 235 16.36 8.08 7.34
N SER A 236 16.40 8.35 6.03
CA SER A 236 15.27 8.92 5.27
C SER A 236 14.65 7.86 4.36
N VAL A 237 13.33 7.74 4.40
CA VAL A 237 12.56 6.93 3.43
C VAL A 237 11.81 7.85 2.49
N VAL A 238 12.17 7.84 1.21
CA VAL A 238 11.51 8.62 0.16
C VAL A 238 10.35 7.81 -0.40
N SER A 239 9.16 7.99 0.16
CA SER A 239 7.91 7.42 -0.33
C SER A 239 6.71 8.23 0.18
N ASP A 240 5.64 8.25 -0.62
CA ASP A 240 4.36 8.82 -0.21
C ASP A 240 3.30 7.77 0.12
N ASP A 241 3.63 6.49 -0.02
CA ASP A 241 2.67 5.40 0.14
C ASP A 241 2.21 5.24 1.60
N THR A 242 0.92 4.95 1.78
CA THR A 242 0.36 4.66 3.10
C THR A 242 0.75 3.27 3.59
N ASP A 243 0.92 2.30 2.69
CA ASP A 243 1.31 0.94 3.05
C ASP A 243 2.74 0.94 3.60
N VAL A 244 3.68 1.66 2.95
CA VAL A 244 5.03 1.91 3.49
C VAL A 244 4.98 2.57 4.86
N PHE A 245 4.18 3.62 5.04
CA PHE A 245 4.05 4.30 6.34
C PHE A 245 3.58 3.36 7.46
N VAL A 246 2.57 2.53 7.20
CA VAL A 246 2.04 1.57 8.19
C VAL A 246 3.07 0.47 8.50
N LEU A 247 3.75 -0.06 7.48
CA LEU A 247 4.79 -1.07 7.63
C LEU A 247 5.99 -0.53 8.43
N LEU A 248 6.43 0.72 8.17
CA LEU A 248 7.49 1.36 8.93
C LEU A 248 7.11 1.48 10.40
N LEU A 249 5.91 1.96 10.74
CA LEU A 249 5.47 2.06 12.15
C LEU A 249 5.45 0.69 12.85
N HIS A 250 4.92 -0.33 12.17
CA HIS A 250 4.80 -1.67 12.73
C HIS A 250 6.17 -2.29 12.99
N HIS A 251 7.04 -2.34 11.97
CA HIS A 251 8.32 -3.01 12.08
C HIS A 251 9.35 -2.20 12.88
N TYR A 252 9.28 -0.86 12.87
CA TYR A 252 10.08 -0.03 13.77
C TYR A 252 9.77 -0.33 15.24
N HIS A 253 8.47 -0.44 15.60
CA HIS A 253 8.07 -0.86 16.94
C HIS A 253 8.54 -2.28 17.23
N GLN A 254 8.25 -3.22 16.34
CA GLN A 254 8.50 -4.65 16.57
C GLN A 254 10.00 -4.93 16.76
N ALA A 255 10.86 -4.30 15.97
CA ALA A 255 12.31 -4.45 16.06
C ALA A 255 12.93 -3.63 17.20
N GLY A 256 12.15 -2.78 17.89
CA GLY A 256 12.64 -1.95 18.98
C GLY A 256 13.70 -0.93 18.53
N LEU A 257 13.55 -0.38 17.32
CA LEU A 257 14.50 0.59 16.79
C LEU A 257 14.45 1.89 17.59
N ASP A 258 15.60 2.56 17.66
CA ASP A 258 15.72 3.90 18.27
C ASP A 258 16.32 4.95 17.32
N VAL A 259 16.83 4.51 16.15
CA VAL A 259 17.42 5.36 15.11
C VAL A 259 16.40 6.39 14.61
N PRO A 260 16.77 7.68 14.47
CA PRO A 260 15.95 8.66 13.79
C PRO A 260 15.55 8.17 12.40
N LEU A 261 14.24 8.14 12.14
CA LEU A 261 13.67 7.69 10.88
C LEU A 261 12.62 8.70 10.42
N ILE A 262 12.90 9.33 9.28
CA ILE A 262 11.97 10.24 8.62
C ILE A 262 11.43 9.61 7.34
N MET A 263 10.19 9.94 7.00
CA MET A 263 9.58 9.60 5.72
C MET A 263 9.26 10.89 4.97
N GLU A 264 9.75 11.02 3.74
CA GLU A 264 9.56 12.20 2.92
C GLU A 264 8.98 11.87 1.55
N SER A 265 8.29 12.86 0.96
CA SER A 265 7.77 12.72 -0.38
C SER A 265 8.90 12.83 -1.42
N PRO A 266 8.86 12.06 -2.52
CA PRO A 266 9.73 12.32 -3.67
C PRO A 266 9.48 13.71 -4.29
N CYS A 267 8.30 14.31 -4.06
CA CYS A 267 7.97 15.67 -4.45
C CYS A 267 8.46 16.70 -3.42
N LYS A 268 9.23 17.69 -3.88
CA LYS A 268 9.73 18.77 -3.02
C LYS A 268 8.58 19.58 -2.41
N GLY A 269 8.77 20.05 -1.16
CA GLY A 269 7.86 20.98 -0.49
C GLY A 269 6.68 20.32 0.25
N ARG A 270 6.59 18.99 0.27
CA ARG A 270 5.64 18.28 1.14
C ARG A 270 6.19 18.12 2.55
N ALA A 271 5.29 17.87 3.49
CA ALA A 271 5.63 17.59 4.87
C ALA A 271 6.52 16.36 5.00
N ILE A 272 7.49 16.44 5.91
CA ILE A 272 8.34 15.32 6.31
C ILE A 272 7.69 14.71 7.55
N VAL A 273 7.58 13.39 7.58
CA VAL A 273 6.95 12.66 8.68
C VAL A 273 8.02 12.04 9.56
N ASP A 274 7.96 12.27 10.85
CA ASP A 274 8.83 11.63 11.84
C ASP A 274 8.14 10.34 12.34
N ILE A 275 8.74 9.19 12.01
CA ILE A 275 8.19 7.88 12.35
C ILE A 275 8.25 7.62 13.86
N LYS A 276 9.35 8.02 14.52
CA LYS A 276 9.54 7.84 15.96
C LYS A 276 8.54 8.67 16.76
N SER A 277 8.38 9.94 16.41
CA SER A 277 7.39 10.83 17.03
C SER A 277 5.95 10.37 16.78
N THR A 278 5.67 9.86 15.57
CA THR A 278 4.38 9.27 15.23
C THR A 278 4.07 8.05 16.11
N LEU A 279 5.03 7.14 16.26
CA LEU A 279 4.90 5.96 17.12
C LEU A 279 4.69 6.37 18.58
N ALA A 280 5.46 7.32 19.11
CA ALA A 280 5.32 7.79 20.48
C ALA A 280 3.91 8.33 20.78
N LYS A 281 3.34 9.12 19.86
CA LYS A 281 1.97 9.66 20.00
C LYS A 281 0.87 8.60 19.88
N HIS A 282 1.14 7.51 19.16
CA HIS A 282 0.16 6.48 18.82
C HIS A 282 0.50 5.10 19.40
N SER A 283 1.34 5.06 20.44
CA SER A 283 1.87 3.84 21.06
C SER A 283 0.78 2.86 21.48
N GLN A 284 -0.39 3.36 21.88
CA GLN A 284 -1.54 2.56 22.28
C GLN A 284 -2.22 1.80 21.13
N ILE A 285 -2.04 2.22 19.86
CA ILE A 285 -2.67 1.58 18.69
C ILE A 285 -1.68 0.94 17.71
N VAL A 286 -0.38 1.26 17.77
CA VAL A 286 0.61 0.83 16.77
C VAL A 286 0.63 -0.69 16.59
N LYS A 287 0.56 -1.46 17.69
CA LYS A 287 0.51 -2.94 17.63
C LYS A 287 -0.65 -3.49 16.78
N ASN A 288 -1.77 -2.78 16.73
CA ASN A 288 -2.99 -3.17 16.03
C ASN A 288 -3.18 -2.41 14.71
N LEU A 289 -2.27 -1.49 14.35
CA LEU A 289 -2.42 -0.63 13.19
C LEU A 289 -2.28 -1.39 11.86
N LEU A 290 -1.26 -2.23 11.73
CA LEU A 290 -1.06 -3.07 10.54
C LEU A 290 -2.25 -4.04 10.32
N PRO A 291 -2.68 -4.84 11.30
CA PRO A 291 -3.81 -5.73 11.09
C PRO A 291 -5.11 -4.97 10.82
N ALA A 292 -5.37 -3.85 11.49
CA ALA A 292 -6.53 -3.00 11.17
C ALA A 292 -6.47 -2.45 9.75
N HIS A 293 -5.29 -2.03 9.29
CA HIS A 293 -5.11 -1.56 7.91
C HIS A 293 -5.40 -2.65 6.89
N ALA A 294 -4.91 -3.87 7.15
CA ALA A 294 -5.14 -5.05 6.33
C ALA A 294 -6.64 -5.41 6.26
N ILE A 295 -7.31 -5.61 7.40
CA ILE A 295 -8.71 -6.06 7.41
C ILE A 295 -9.68 -4.98 6.94
N SER A 296 -9.43 -3.70 7.23
CA SER A 296 -10.32 -2.62 6.78
C SER A 296 -10.15 -2.22 5.30
N GLY A 297 -9.26 -2.93 4.59
CA GLY A 297 -8.98 -2.77 3.18
C GLY A 297 -7.64 -2.10 2.91
N CYS A 298 -6.76 -2.81 2.22
CA CYS A 298 -5.48 -2.34 1.72
C CYS A 298 -5.38 -2.60 0.21
N ASP A 299 -4.18 -2.75 -0.37
CA ASP A 299 -4.06 -2.99 -1.82
C ASP A 299 -4.48 -4.42 -2.16
N THR A 300 -4.28 -5.37 -1.25
CA THR A 300 -4.59 -6.79 -1.44
C THR A 300 -5.93 -7.22 -0.85
N VAL A 301 -6.52 -6.44 0.06
CA VAL A 301 -7.79 -6.76 0.74
C VAL A 301 -8.86 -5.72 0.42
N ALA A 302 -10.11 -6.17 0.30
CA ALA A 302 -11.24 -5.29 0.03
C ALA A 302 -11.47 -4.31 1.17
N SER A 303 -11.89 -3.09 0.85
CA SER A 303 -12.54 -2.23 1.82
C SER A 303 -13.99 -2.68 2.04
N TYR A 304 -14.54 -2.28 3.19
CA TYR A 304 -15.94 -2.52 3.49
C TYR A 304 -16.84 -1.36 3.02
N TYR A 305 -18.05 -1.69 2.58
CA TYR A 305 -19.08 -0.73 2.22
C TYR A 305 -19.42 0.17 3.42
N GLY A 306 -19.58 1.47 3.18
CA GLY A 306 -19.83 2.46 4.25
C GLY A 306 -18.67 2.75 5.22
N LEU A 307 -17.63 1.91 5.27
CA LEU A 307 -16.49 2.13 6.18
C LEU A 307 -15.39 3.00 5.57
N GLY A 308 -14.83 3.90 6.38
CA GLY A 308 -13.69 4.75 6.04
C GLY A 308 -12.59 4.67 7.09
N LYS A 309 -11.35 5.03 6.74
CA LYS A 309 -10.18 4.93 7.64
C LYS A 309 -10.32 5.75 8.92
N GLY A 310 -11.13 6.81 8.94
CA GLY A 310 -11.45 7.56 10.16
C GLY A 310 -12.19 6.72 11.21
N SER A 311 -13.18 5.92 10.79
CA SER A 311 -13.90 5.00 11.68
C SER A 311 -12.97 3.91 12.24
N VAL A 312 -12.11 3.37 11.38
CA VAL A 312 -11.09 2.37 11.76
C VAL A 312 -10.16 2.91 12.85
N ILE A 313 -9.65 4.14 12.68
CA ILE A 313 -8.80 4.80 13.71
C ILE A 313 -9.58 5.00 15.01
N LYS A 314 -10.85 5.41 14.94
CA LYS A 314 -11.69 5.62 16.13
C LYS A 314 -11.86 4.32 16.92
N VAL A 315 -12.14 3.21 16.24
CA VAL A 315 -12.32 1.88 16.86
C VAL A 315 -11.01 1.33 17.42
N LEU A 316 -9.89 1.51 16.71
CA LEU A 316 -8.56 1.20 17.22
C LEU A 316 -8.26 1.94 18.53
N LYS A 317 -8.52 3.25 18.56
CA LYS A 317 -8.32 4.08 19.76
C LYS A 317 -9.25 3.70 20.93
N ALA A 318 -10.36 3.01 20.65
CA ALA A 318 -11.24 2.46 21.67
C ALA A 318 -10.72 1.17 22.31
N GLY A 319 -9.58 0.64 21.84
CA GLY A 319 -8.88 -0.49 22.48
C GLY A 319 -9.22 -1.86 21.93
N ASN A 320 -9.86 -1.95 20.75
CA ASN A 320 -10.11 -3.24 20.11
C ASN A 320 -8.79 -3.93 19.77
N ASP A 321 -8.67 -5.20 20.17
CA ASP A 321 -7.46 -5.98 19.96
C ASP A 321 -7.50 -6.74 18.65
N LEU A 322 -6.38 -6.71 17.92
CA LEU A 322 -6.19 -7.39 16.64
C LEU A 322 -4.87 -8.16 16.60
N SER A 323 -4.30 -8.44 17.77
CA SER A 323 -2.99 -9.08 17.95
C SER A 323 -2.92 -10.50 17.40
N ALA A 324 -4.06 -11.19 17.23
CA ALA A 324 -4.12 -12.51 16.61
C ALA A 324 -3.94 -12.45 15.09
N ILE A 325 -4.30 -11.33 14.44
CA ILE A 325 -4.22 -11.20 13.00
C ILE A 325 -2.76 -11.01 12.58
N GLY A 326 -2.25 -11.94 11.77
CA GLY A 326 -0.84 -11.99 11.37
C GLY A 326 0.06 -12.78 12.32
N ASN A 327 -0.48 -13.28 13.43
CA ASN A 327 0.22 -14.23 14.29
C ASN A 327 -0.05 -15.67 13.81
N VAL A 328 0.98 -16.33 13.28
CA VAL A 328 0.87 -17.69 12.72
C VAL A 328 0.55 -18.75 13.77
N ASP A 329 0.82 -18.47 15.04
CA ASP A 329 0.56 -19.39 16.16
C ASP A 329 -0.82 -19.15 16.80
N ALA A 330 -1.54 -18.10 16.38
CA ALA A 330 -2.85 -17.80 16.93
C ALA A 330 -3.91 -18.79 16.42
N PRO A 331 -4.78 -19.34 17.31
CA PRO A 331 -5.90 -20.15 16.88
C PRO A 331 -6.83 -19.39 15.92
N PHE A 332 -7.28 -20.06 14.85
CA PHE A 332 -8.17 -19.45 13.86
C PHE A 332 -9.43 -18.83 14.49
N GLN A 333 -10.00 -19.46 15.52
CA GLN A 333 -11.15 -18.91 16.23
C GLN A 333 -10.84 -17.56 16.89
N GLN A 334 -9.66 -17.40 17.49
CA GLN A 334 -9.25 -16.14 18.10
C GLN A 334 -9.09 -15.03 17.04
N VAL A 335 -8.53 -15.37 15.87
CA VAL A 335 -8.44 -14.46 14.72
C VAL A 335 -9.83 -14.01 14.29
N LEU A 336 -10.77 -14.96 14.17
CA LEU A 336 -12.14 -14.69 13.77
C LEU A 336 -12.87 -13.80 14.79
N ASP A 337 -12.75 -14.10 16.08
CA ASP A 337 -13.40 -13.36 17.15
C ASP A 337 -12.91 -11.90 17.20
N GLN A 338 -11.59 -11.68 17.12
CA GLN A 338 -10.99 -10.34 17.10
C GLN A 338 -11.39 -9.56 15.85
N ALA A 339 -11.31 -10.18 14.66
CA ALA A 339 -11.71 -9.54 13.40
C ALA A 339 -13.19 -9.16 13.40
N THR A 340 -14.06 -10.08 13.86
CA THR A 340 -15.51 -9.87 13.92
C THR A 340 -15.85 -8.72 14.86
N ALA A 341 -15.34 -8.75 16.10
CA ALA A 341 -15.58 -7.69 17.07
C ALA A 341 -15.13 -6.32 16.53
N PHE A 342 -13.96 -6.26 15.90
CA PHE A 342 -13.43 -5.02 15.33
C PHE A 342 -14.28 -4.47 14.17
N ILE A 343 -14.67 -5.31 13.22
CA ILE A 343 -15.48 -4.88 12.06
C ILE A 343 -16.89 -4.50 12.51
N SER A 344 -17.51 -5.26 13.43
CA SER A 344 -18.79 -4.90 14.04
C SER A 344 -18.73 -3.54 14.73
N ALA A 345 -17.68 -3.28 15.50
CA ALA A 345 -17.46 -1.98 16.15
C ALA A 345 -17.27 -0.84 15.13
N CYS A 346 -16.68 -1.10 13.95
CA CYS A 346 -16.58 -0.12 12.87
C CYS A 346 -17.95 0.30 12.33
N TYR A 347 -18.95 -0.58 12.37
CA TYR A 347 -20.35 -0.28 12.06
C TYR A 347 -21.15 0.28 13.24
N GLY A 348 -20.52 0.48 14.40
CA GLY A 348 -21.16 1.03 15.59
C GLY A 348 -21.90 0.00 16.46
N ILE A 349 -21.70 -1.29 16.22
CA ILE A 349 -22.24 -2.39 17.03
C ILE A 349 -21.37 -2.55 18.28
N LYS A 350 -21.97 -2.51 19.48
CA LYS A 350 -21.24 -2.52 20.76
C LYS A 350 -21.04 -3.92 21.36
N GLU A 351 -21.92 -4.87 21.03
CA GLU A 351 -21.80 -6.28 21.40
C GLU A 351 -22.11 -7.15 20.18
N SER A 352 -21.39 -8.24 19.92
CA SER A 352 -21.64 -9.11 18.75
C SER A 352 -23.01 -9.82 18.80
N THR A 353 -23.69 -9.76 19.94
CA THR A 353 -25.09 -10.17 20.16
C THR A 353 -26.12 -9.14 19.70
N ASP A 354 -25.72 -7.92 19.35
CA ASP A 354 -26.58 -6.82 18.91
C ASP A 354 -26.83 -6.82 17.38
N ILE A 355 -26.66 -7.95 16.69
CA ILE A 355 -27.40 -8.19 15.42
C ILE A 355 -28.88 -8.47 15.77
N LYS A 356 -29.49 -7.60 16.58
CA LYS A 356 -30.89 -7.31 16.46
C LYS A 356 -30.95 -6.36 15.27
N LEU A 357 -31.31 -6.91 14.10
CA LEU A 357 -31.86 -6.10 13.01
C LEU A 357 -32.70 -5.01 13.69
N ARG A 358 -32.36 -3.73 13.47
CA ARG A 358 -33.22 -2.65 13.92
C ARG A 358 -34.61 -3.00 13.41
N GLU A 359 -35.51 -3.35 14.33
CA GLU A 359 -36.94 -3.43 14.08
C GLU A 359 -37.44 -1.98 13.89
N GLU A 360 -36.92 -1.28 12.88
CA GLU A 360 -37.68 -0.22 12.26
C GLU A 360 -38.78 -0.95 11.50
N ARG A 361 -39.91 -1.15 12.18
CA ARG A 361 -41.18 -1.46 11.51
C ARG A 361 -41.26 -0.52 10.30
N PRO A 362 -41.47 -1.01 9.08
CA PRO A 362 -41.86 -0.12 8.01
C PRO A 362 -43.17 0.52 8.47
N GLU A 363 -43.14 1.80 8.85
CA GLU A 363 -44.33 2.62 8.81
C GLU A 363 -44.79 2.55 7.36
N LEU A 364 -45.84 1.76 7.14
CA LEU A 364 -46.57 1.68 5.90
C LEU A 364 -46.80 3.11 5.41
N LEU A 365 -46.21 3.43 4.26
CA LEU A 365 -46.55 4.64 3.54
C LEU A 365 -48.09 4.70 3.44
N PRO A 366 -48.73 5.83 3.78
CA PRO A 366 -50.17 5.95 3.69
C PRO A 366 -50.65 5.58 2.28
N GLU A 367 -51.75 4.80 2.22
CA GLU A 367 -52.37 4.28 0.98
C GLU A 367 -52.65 5.36 -0.10
N SER A 368 -52.58 6.65 0.24
CA SER A 368 -52.76 7.76 -0.69
C SER A 368 -51.61 7.97 -1.70
N THR A 369 -50.51 7.22 -1.61
CA THR A 369 -49.35 7.38 -2.52
C THR A 369 -49.35 6.40 -3.69
N LEU A 370 -50.23 5.38 -3.69
CA LEU A 370 -50.30 4.35 -4.74
C LEU A 370 -51.11 4.75 -5.98
N ASP A 371 -51.83 5.88 -5.96
CA ASP A 371 -52.63 6.35 -7.10
C ASP A 371 -51.87 7.27 -8.09
N LYS A 372 -50.53 7.36 -8.00
CA LYS A 372 -49.73 8.21 -8.91
C LYS A 372 -48.43 7.58 -9.45
N LEU A 373 -48.37 6.25 -9.49
CA LEU A 373 -47.44 5.48 -10.32
C LEU A 373 -48.25 4.55 -11.21
#